data_AF-A0A917VMU0-F1
#
_entry.id   AF-A0A917VMU0-F1
#
_cell.length_a   1.000
_cell.length_b   1.000
_cell.length_c   1.000
_cell.angle_alpha   90.00
_cell.angle_beta   90.00
_cell.angle_gamma   90.00
#
_symmetry.space_group_name_H-M   'P 1'
#
loop_
_entity.id
_entity.type
_entity.pdbx_description
1 polymer ?
#
loop_
_entity_poly.entity_id
_entity_poly.type
_entity_poly.pdbx_seq_one_letter_code
_entity_poly.pdbx_strand_id
1 'polypeptide(L)' 'MAAGSDEADLREELRTVEEDLAKLRETLADLRGSVGDRSEGPTDAVETSMLINMADEQEQLITTLEARRDDLRRRVGEA' A
#
# COMPACT_ATOMS: atom_id res chain seq x y z
N MET A 1 27.72 -21.98 -0.46
CA MET A 1 27.60 -20.52 -0.68
C MET A 1 26.17 -20.19 -1.15
N ALA A 2 25.14 -20.49 -0.34
CA ALA A 2 23.73 -20.26 -0.71
C ALA A 2 23.06 -19.19 0.18
N ALA A 3 23.45 -19.10 1.47
CA ALA A 3 22.88 -18.12 2.40
C ALA A 3 23.05 -16.64 1.97
N GLY A 4 24.09 -16.32 1.20
CA GLY A 4 24.34 -14.95 0.74
C GLY A 4 23.50 -14.50 -0.46
N SER A 5 23.02 -15.43 -1.31
CA SER A 5 22.08 -15.09 -2.39
C SER A 5 20.67 -14.96 -1.85
N ASP A 6 20.27 -15.86 -0.96
CA ASP A 6 18.91 -15.86 -0.39
C ASP A 6 18.63 -14.56 0.40
N GLU A 7 19.62 -14.04 1.11
CA GLU A 7 19.50 -12.76 1.83
C GLU A 7 19.44 -11.55 0.88
N ALA A 8 20.17 -11.60 -0.25
CA ALA A 8 20.12 -10.55 -1.27
C ALA A 8 18.75 -10.54 -1.98
N ASP A 9 18.21 -11.71 -2.30
CA ASP A 9 16.89 -11.87 -2.92
C ASP A 9 15.78 -11.35 -1.97
N LEU A 10 15.89 -11.63 -0.67
CA LEU A 10 14.94 -11.11 0.33
C LEU A 10 15.01 -9.59 0.48
N ARG A 11 16.20 -8.98 0.37
CA ARG A 11 16.34 -7.51 0.38
C ARG A 11 15.79 -6.86 -0.87
N GLU A 12 15.92 -7.50 -2.03
CA GLU A 12 15.32 -7.03 -3.27
C GLU A 12 13.79 -7.11 -3.22
N GLU A 13 13.26 -8.22 -2.69
CA GLU A 13 11.82 -8.38 -2.44
C GLU A 13 11.32 -7.30 -1.47
N LEU A 14 12.03 -7.07 -0.36
CA LEU A 14 11.68 -6.04 0.62
C LEU A 14 11.63 -4.64 -0.03
N ARG A 15 12.65 -4.29 -0.82
CA ARG A 15 12.68 -3.01 -1.55
C ARG A 15 11.50 -2.86 -2.49
N THR A 16 11.18 -3.91 -3.24
CA THR A 16 10.03 -3.91 -4.16
C THR A 16 8.72 -3.69 -3.40
N VAL A 17 8.52 -4.39 -2.28
CA VAL A 17 7.33 -4.22 -1.43
C VAL A 17 7.25 -2.80 -0.85
N GLU A 18 8.37 -2.20 -0.46
CA GLU A 18 8.41 -0.82 0.06
C GLU A 18 8.08 0.22 -1.03
N GLU A 19 8.58 0.03 -2.26
CA GLU A 19 8.25 0.87 -3.40
C GLU A 19 6.76 0.78 -3.77
N ASP A 20 6.20 -0.43 -3.77
CA ASP A 20 4.78 -0.64 -4.05
C ASP A 20 3.90 -0.04 -2.94
N LEU A 21 4.30 -0.18 -1.68
CA LEU A 21 3.62 0.47 -0.55
C LEU A 21 3.62 2.00 -0.68
N ALA A 22 4.72 2.59 -1.14
CA ALA A 22 4.79 4.04 -1.35
C ALA A 22 3.78 4.50 -2.40
N LYS A 23 3.72 3.82 -3.55
CA LYS A 23 2.77 4.13 -4.64
C LYS A 23 1.31 3.93 -4.22
N LEU A 24 1.02 2.86 -3.48
CA LEU A 24 -0.33 2.57 -3.00
C LEU A 24 -0.81 3.63 -1.99
N ARG A 25 0.08 4.08 -1.09
CA ARG A 25 -0.24 5.15 -0.13
C ARG A 25 -0.48 6.49 -0.82
N GLU A 26 0.30 6.82 -1.84
CA GLU A 26 0.05 8.01 -2.69
C GLU A 26 -1.32 7.92 -3.35
N THR A 27 -1.62 6.77 -3.98
CA THR A 27 -2.93 6.52 -4.61
C THR A 27 -4.09 6.63 -3.61
N LEU A 28 -3.94 6.09 -2.40
CA LEU A 28 -4.95 6.18 -1.34
C LEU A 28 -5.16 7.63 -0.88
N ALA A 29 -4.09 8.42 -0.76
CA ALA A 29 -4.17 9.83 -0.41
C ALA A 29 -4.93 10.62 -1.49
N ASP A 30 -4.68 10.35 -2.77
CA ASP A 30 -5.37 10.97 -3.90
C ASP A 30 -6.86 10.62 -3.93
N LEU A 31 -7.20 9.35 -3.67
CA LEU A 31 -8.59 8.89 -3.58
C LEU A 31 -9.34 9.58 -2.43
N ARG A 32 -8.74 9.64 -1.24
CA ARG A 32 -9.35 10.31 -0.07
C ARG A 32 -9.45 11.83 -0.27
N GLY A 33 -8.45 12.46 -0.90
CA GLY A 33 -8.52 13.86 -1.29
C GLY A 33 -9.67 14.14 -2.25
N SER A 34 -9.84 13.28 -3.25
CA SER A 34 -10.95 13.37 -4.22
C SER A 34 -12.33 13.24 -3.56
N VAL A 35 -12.47 12.40 -2.52
CA VAL A 35 -13.72 12.29 -1.75
C VAL A 35 -13.96 13.56 -0.93
N GLY A 36 -12.92 14.12 -0.29
CA GLY A 36 -13.00 15.34 0.51
C GLY A 36 -13.41 16.56 -0.31
N ASP A 37 -12.75 16.81 -1.44
CA ASP A 37 -13.04 17.95 -2.34
C ASP A 37 -14.47 17.88 -2.92
N ARG A 38 -14.99 16.67 -3.13
CA ARG A 38 -16.35 16.44 -3.67
C ARG A 38 -17.45 16.54 -2.61
N SER A 39 -17.11 16.46 -1.32
CA SER A 39 -18.07 16.60 -0.22
C SER A 39 -18.74 17.98 -0.17
N GLU A 40 -18.15 19.00 -0.81
CA GLU A 40 -18.62 20.39 -0.77
C GLU A 40 -19.48 20.80 -1.98
N GLY A 41 -19.68 19.91 -2.97
CA GLY A 41 -20.45 20.14 -4.20
C GLY A 41 -21.67 19.22 -4.37
N PRO A 42 -22.52 19.45 -5.39
CA PRO A 42 -23.65 18.57 -5.73
C PRO A 42 -23.17 17.28 -6.42
N THR A 43 -22.34 16.48 -5.76
CA THR A 43 -21.80 15.22 -6.28
C THR A 43 -22.80 14.07 -6.08
N ASP A 44 -22.84 13.14 -7.03
CA ASP A 44 -23.68 11.95 -6.97
C ASP A 44 -23.20 11.01 -5.83
N ALA A 45 -24.09 10.70 -4.89
CA ALA A 45 -23.81 9.80 -3.77
C ALA A 45 -23.30 8.42 -4.23
N VAL A 46 -23.68 7.97 -5.43
CA VAL A 46 -23.18 6.73 -6.03
C VAL A 46 -21.69 6.85 -6.37
N GLU A 47 -21.26 7.96 -6.95
CA GLU A 47 -19.88 8.20 -7.32
C GLU A 47 -18.98 8.33 -6.08
N THR A 48 -19.44 9.05 -5.04
CA THR A 48 -18.75 9.12 -3.74
C THR A 48 -18.63 7.73 -3.12
N SER A 49 -19.69 6.92 -3.13
CA SER A 49 -19.65 5.56 -2.59
C SER A 49 -18.66 4.65 -3.33
N MET A 50 -18.53 4.79 -4.65
CA MET A 50 -17.53 4.04 -5.43
C MET A 50 -16.11 4.43 -5.01
N LEU A 51 -15.82 5.72 -4.87
CA LEU A 51 -14.50 6.20 -4.45
C LEU A 51 -14.13 5.74 -3.04
N ILE A 52 -15.09 5.72 -2.12
CA ILE A 52 -14.90 5.19 -0.76
C ILE A 52 -14.56 3.70 -0.82
N ASN A 53 -15.33 2.89 -1.56
CA ASN A 53 -15.06 1.46 -1.70
C ASN A 53 -13.66 1.20 -2.29
N MET A 54 -13.26 1.97 -3.32
CA MET A 54 -11.92 1.88 -3.89
C MET A 54 -10.83 2.24 -2.88
N ALA A 55 -11.05 3.25 -2.04
CA ALA A 55 -10.11 3.62 -0.98
C ALA A 55 -10.00 2.50 0.08
N ASP A 56 -11.12 1.89 0.47
CA ASP A 56 -11.14 0.78 1.42
C ASP A 56 -10.42 -0.47 0.89
N GLU A 57 -10.60 -0.80 -0.40
CA GLU A 57 -9.87 -1.89 -1.07
C GLU A 57 -8.36 -1.63 -1.08
N GLN A 58 -7.94 -0.40 -1.37
CA GLN A 58 -6.52 -0.01 -1.36
C GLN A 58 -5.93 -0.09 0.06
N GLU A 59 -6.69 0.27 1.10
CA GLU A 59 -6.25 0.17 2.50
C GLU A 59 -6.06 -1.29 2.95
N GLN A 60 -6.93 -2.21 2.50
CA GLN A 60 -6.77 -3.64 2.75
C GLN A 60 -5.51 -4.21 2.07
N LEU A 61 -5.24 -3.80 0.83
CA LEU A 61 -4.03 -4.20 0.10
C LEU A 61 -2.77 -3.67 0.79
N ILE A 62 -2.78 -2.40 1.21
CA ILE A 62 -1.68 -1.80 1.98
C ILE A 62 -1.42 -2.60 3.26
N THR A 63 -2.46 -2.91 4.03
CA THR A 63 -2.33 -3.69 5.27
C THR A 63 -1.67 -5.05 5.03
N THR A 64 -2.06 -5.72 3.94
CA THR A 64 -1.49 -7.02 3.55
C THR A 64 -0.01 -6.90 3.20
N LEU A 65 0.36 -5.88 2.43
CA LEU A 65 1.76 -5.63 2.04
C LEU A 65 2.62 -5.16 3.22
N GLU A 66 2.07 -4.41 4.17
CA GLU A 66 2.77 -4.04 5.40
C GLU A 66 3.11 -5.27 6.24
N ALA A 67 2.16 -6.20 6.39
CA ALA A 67 2.41 -7.46 7.10
C ALA A 67 3.51 -8.29 6.41
N ARG A 68 3.54 -8.30 5.08
CA ARG A 68 4.61 -8.96 4.30
C ARG A 68 5.95 -8.25 4.46
N ARG A 69 5.98 -6.92 4.40
CA ARG A 69 7.19 -6.12 4.64
C ARG A 69 7.78 -6.42 6.02
N ASP A 70 6.94 -6.48 7.04
CA ASP A 70 7.38 -6.74 8.42
C ASP A 70 7.90 -8.17 8.58
N ASP A 71 7.35 -9.15 7.85
CA ASP A 71 7.93 -10.48 7.77
C ASP A 71 9.29 -10.51 7.07
N LEU A 72 9.41 -9.84 5.93
CA LEU A 72 10.68 -9.75 5.19
C LEU A 72 11.76 -9.07 6.02
N ARG A 73 11.45 -7.96 6.69
CA ARG A 73 12.34 -7.24 7.63
C ARG A 73 12.86 -8.15 8.73
N ARG A 74 11.97 -8.93 9.36
CA ARG A 74 12.36 -9.94 10.36
C ARG A 74 13.30 -11.00 9.78
N ARG A 75 13.08 -11.42 8.54
CA ARG A 75 13.91 -12.44 7.86
C ARG A 75 15.29 -11.94 7.45
N VAL A 76 15.43 -10.65 7.10
CA VAL A 76 16.72 -10.02 6.77
C VAL A 76 17.47 -9.44 7.97
N GLY A 77 16.84 -9.46 9.15
CA GLY A 77 17.44 -8.95 10.40
C GLY A 77 17.38 -7.42 10.55
N GLU A 78 16.53 -6.74 9.77
CA GLU A 78 16.27 -5.31 9.86
C GLU A 78 15.13 -5.09 10.87
N ALA A 79 15.46 -5.09 12.16
CA ALA A 79 14.53 -4.84 13.28
C ALA A 79 14.54 -3.37 13.72
#